data_AF-A0A7M7NM58-F1
#
_entry.id   AF-A0A7M7NM58-F1
#
_cell.length_a   1.000
_cell.length_b   1.000
_cell.length_c   1.000
_cell.angle_alpha   90.00
_cell.angle_beta   90.00
_cell.angle_gamma   90.00
#
_symmetry.space_group_name_H-M   'P 1'
#
loop_
_entity.id
_entity.type
_entity.pdbx_description
1 polymer ?
#
loop_
_entity_poly.entity_id
_entity_poly.type
_entity_poly.pdbx_seq_one_letter_code
_entity_poly.pdbx_strand_id
1 'polypeptide(L)'
;MAELAERQLVVDAMFAQYDKDCKGELNPVELQLLHESLRMGGISIPQVAASMMYCCAFEDSCDPSELFSVLQEMDRRYFLLQDFCWEFNLLDREQKGFITEDQARFMFEAVHGNLFSRRRWEKFVRNRPVRGSGISFAEIEVELCNIPNRQEIALEEYEELREKEERSKKHEGKRQQEEEAREAKRKLEDEERRRKAEEQRNKDNEERRRRKGEEERLEDQRAQEHREREDEERGIREAAEREEDRDKKEMKDKEKERNRELEIIEVQQALEAQRELEAKAIALQEEERAEMEKNKNVEDEAKEAAERANAAEEEAKKAALAVKEATDSASKKAAEDAEKAAKEKAKRERHNKIRKELKVAIKEKDKAKLQKSVKDFKDAKLADTEGDLAKAESILKRFKARDDLVKAMDKRSLEDLEKAINFVKKNGYEAHMPQEMIKANKMLLSLKRLKRLRDEILNLKQSTVAEIRSYSKPPDQVHKVMTGTYLLLGNKEKELLVWKGMQALIGKTGKDGLKRRVMECDPNKIALKPAERTIALLSVFDLEQVRDVSAGAAVFFAWSTATAEDVIERERQKAEGITPTQLQKGHKTIKTEMKSGNITITI
;
A
#
# COMPACT_ATOMS: atom_id res chain seq x y z
N MET A 1 14.42 35.55 -8.15
CA MET A 1 14.07 36.40 -9.32
C MET A 1 15.34 36.91 -10.01
N ALA A 2 16.22 37.67 -9.34
CA ALA A 2 17.47 38.15 -9.96
C ALA A 2 18.40 37.01 -10.45
N GLU A 3 18.58 35.97 -9.64
CA GLU A 3 19.43 34.81 -9.97
C GLU A 3 18.88 33.96 -11.14
N LEU A 4 17.56 33.94 -11.35
CA LEU A 4 16.93 33.24 -12.47
C LEU A 4 17.12 33.99 -13.79
N ALA A 5 17.07 35.33 -13.75
CA ALA A 5 17.30 36.17 -14.92
C ALA A 5 18.78 36.11 -15.38
N GLU A 6 19.72 36.06 -14.43
CA GLU A 6 21.14 35.91 -14.74
C GLU A 6 21.47 34.55 -15.37
N ARG A 7 20.85 33.46 -14.87
CA ARG A 7 20.98 32.12 -15.46
C ARG A 7 20.43 32.06 -16.89
N GLN A 8 19.28 32.69 -17.14
CA GLN A 8 18.69 32.73 -18.48
C GLN A 8 19.61 33.44 -19.50
N LEU A 9 20.21 34.57 -19.11
CA LEU A 9 21.15 35.29 -19.98
C LEU A 9 22.38 34.46 -20.37
N VAL A 10 22.88 33.62 -19.44
CA VAL A 10 23.98 32.71 -19.73
C VAL A 10 23.55 31.61 -20.71
N VAL A 11 22.37 31.02 -20.52
CA VAL A 11 21.82 29.98 -21.41
C VAL A 11 21.60 30.55 -22.82
N ASP A 12 21.04 31.75 -22.94
CA ASP A 12 20.80 32.41 -24.22
C ASP A 12 22.12 32.75 -24.96
N ALA A 13 23.14 33.21 -24.22
CA ALA A 13 24.46 33.47 -24.78
C ALA A 13 25.17 32.20 -25.25
N MET A 14 25.03 31.10 -24.51
CA MET A 14 25.54 29.79 -24.91
C MET A 14 24.81 29.27 -26.15
N PHE A 15 23.48 29.37 -26.19
CA PHE A 15 22.68 28.96 -27.35
C PHE A 15 23.14 29.68 -28.63
N ALA A 16 23.27 31.01 -28.58
CA ALA A 16 23.67 31.82 -29.73
C ALA A 16 25.07 31.50 -30.28
N GLN A 17 25.96 30.93 -29.45
CA GLN A 17 27.29 30.52 -29.91
C GLN A 17 27.25 29.30 -30.85
N TYR A 18 26.24 28.45 -30.70
CA TYR A 18 26.13 27.17 -31.42
C TYR A 18 25.05 27.18 -32.51
N ASP A 19 24.12 28.14 -32.51
CA ASP A 19 23.18 28.40 -33.61
C ASP A 19 23.89 29.13 -34.77
N LYS A 20 24.71 28.38 -35.52
CA LYS A 20 25.57 28.93 -36.58
C LYS A 20 24.79 29.46 -37.77
N ASP A 21 23.60 28.92 -38.00
CA ASP A 21 22.74 29.30 -39.11
C ASP A 21 21.73 30.41 -38.72
N CYS A 22 21.74 30.87 -37.47
CA CYS A 22 20.79 31.84 -36.91
C CYS A 22 19.33 31.44 -37.16
N LYS A 23 19.06 30.13 -37.08
CA LYS A 23 17.71 29.56 -37.29
C LYS A 23 16.82 29.75 -36.07
N GLY A 24 17.41 30.06 -34.92
CA GLY A 24 16.72 30.12 -33.64
C GLY A 24 16.52 28.76 -32.98
N GLU A 25 17.11 27.70 -33.54
CA GLU A 25 16.95 26.30 -33.14
C GLU A 25 18.29 25.57 -33.27
N LEU A 26 18.63 24.67 -32.33
CA LEU A 26 19.82 23.82 -32.43
C LEU A 26 19.46 22.43 -32.93
N ASN A 27 20.20 21.93 -33.92
CA ASN A 27 20.07 20.55 -34.39
C ASN A 27 20.91 19.57 -33.53
N PRO A 28 20.73 18.23 -33.66
CA PRO A 28 21.44 17.26 -32.84
C PRO A 28 22.98 17.35 -32.93
N VAL A 29 23.54 17.75 -34.07
CA VAL A 29 24.99 17.89 -34.26
C VAL A 29 25.52 19.12 -33.53
N GLU A 30 24.81 20.25 -33.63
CA GLU A 30 25.17 21.48 -32.91
C GLU A 30 25.09 21.30 -31.41
N LEU A 31 24.06 20.59 -30.95
CA LEU A 31 23.85 20.26 -29.54
C LEU A 31 24.90 19.28 -29.01
N GLN A 32 25.33 18.31 -29.82
CA GLN A 32 26.46 17.43 -29.49
C GLN A 32 27.75 18.23 -29.29
N LEU A 33 28.08 19.14 -30.22
CA LEU A 33 29.27 19.99 -30.13
C LEU A 33 29.23 20.89 -28.88
N LEU A 34 28.04 21.41 -28.55
CA LEU A 34 27.84 22.18 -27.33
C LEU A 34 28.11 21.31 -26.11
N HIS A 35 27.54 20.10 -26.02
CA HIS A 35 27.74 19.20 -24.89
C HIS A 35 29.20 18.74 -24.75
N GLU A 36 29.88 18.43 -25.86
CA GLU A 36 31.31 18.10 -25.90
C GLU A 36 32.20 19.22 -25.34
N SER A 37 31.78 20.49 -25.50
CA SER A 37 32.50 21.62 -24.91
C SER A 37 32.37 21.67 -23.37
N LEU A 38 31.31 21.06 -22.83
CA LEU A 38 31.00 21.03 -21.39
C LEU A 38 31.48 19.73 -20.70
N ARG A 39 31.54 18.64 -21.45
CA ARG A 39 31.88 17.29 -20.96
C ARG A 39 32.90 16.64 -21.87
N MET A 40 34.02 16.24 -21.30
CA MET A 40 35.07 15.50 -21.99
C MET A 40 34.49 14.23 -22.64
N GLY A 41 34.63 14.11 -23.96
CA GLY A 41 34.18 12.95 -24.74
C GLY A 41 32.72 12.97 -25.20
N GLY A 42 31.89 13.89 -24.66
CA GLY A 42 30.47 14.02 -25.04
C GLY A 42 29.64 12.74 -24.93
N ILE A 43 28.49 12.74 -25.62
CA ILE A 43 27.65 11.56 -25.85
C ILE A 43 27.43 11.38 -27.36
N SER A 44 27.05 10.18 -27.79
CA SER A 44 26.82 9.87 -29.21
C SER A 44 25.60 10.60 -29.77
N ILE A 45 25.57 10.87 -31.08
CA ILE A 45 24.40 11.51 -31.75
C ILE A 45 23.09 10.76 -31.46
N PRO A 46 23.01 9.42 -31.45
CA PRO A 46 21.80 8.71 -31.03
C PRO A 46 21.34 9.06 -29.61
N GLN A 47 22.26 9.31 -28.68
CA GLN A 47 21.91 9.75 -27.32
C GLN A 47 21.43 11.19 -27.28
N VAL A 48 22.03 12.07 -28.08
CA VAL A 48 21.56 13.45 -28.25
C VAL A 48 20.13 13.45 -28.79
N ALA A 49 19.87 12.70 -29.85
CA ALA A 49 18.54 12.56 -30.43
C ALA A 49 17.53 12.01 -29.40
N ALA A 50 17.91 10.99 -28.61
CA ALA A 50 17.06 10.46 -27.56
C ALA A 50 16.81 11.45 -26.40
N SER A 51 17.78 12.30 -26.06
CA SER A 51 17.57 13.43 -25.12
C SER A 51 16.59 14.45 -25.68
N MET A 52 16.71 14.79 -26.97
CA MET A 52 15.79 15.71 -27.65
C MET A 52 14.37 15.14 -27.68
N MET A 53 14.19 13.87 -28.07
CA MET A 53 12.88 13.21 -28.02
C MET A 53 12.23 13.22 -26.63
N TYR A 54 13.03 13.26 -25.56
CA TYR A 54 12.53 13.27 -24.19
C TYR A 54 12.15 14.67 -23.69
N CYS A 55 12.87 15.70 -24.12
CA CYS A 55 12.76 17.05 -23.56
C CYS A 55 12.20 18.12 -24.52
N CYS A 56 12.40 17.95 -25.82
CA CYS A 56 12.01 18.90 -26.86
C CYS A 56 10.63 18.60 -27.43
N ALA A 57 9.97 19.63 -27.93
CA ALA A 57 8.73 19.50 -28.67
C ALA A 57 8.91 18.79 -30.03
N PHE A 58 10.08 18.96 -30.66
CA PHE A 58 10.42 18.36 -31.96
C PHE A 58 11.64 17.43 -31.82
N GLU A 59 11.66 16.35 -32.61
CA GLU A 59 12.69 15.31 -32.50
C GLU A 59 14.07 15.75 -33.04
N ASP A 60 14.10 16.76 -33.91
CA ASP A 60 15.28 17.22 -34.64
C ASP A 60 15.65 18.69 -34.41
N SER A 61 14.94 19.40 -33.53
CA SER A 61 15.28 20.77 -33.14
C SER A 61 15.07 21.05 -31.65
N CYS A 62 15.94 21.91 -31.10
CA CYS A 62 15.90 22.34 -29.71
C CYS A 62 15.79 23.87 -29.63
N ASP A 63 14.73 24.34 -28.97
CA ASP A 63 14.51 25.76 -28.73
C ASP A 63 15.35 26.30 -27.56
N PRO A 64 15.63 27.62 -27.50
CA PRO A 64 16.36 28.24 -26.38
C PRO A 64 15.73 27.96 -25.01
N SER A 65 14.40 27.90 -24.94
CA SER A 65 13.67 27.59 -23.70
C SER A 65 13.83 26.14 -23.24
N GLU A 66 14.17 25.23 -24.14
CA GLU A 66 14.30 23.79 -23.88
C GLU A 66 15.75 23.40 -23.62
N LEU A 67 16.72 24.22 -24.07
CA LEU A 67 18.16 23.94 -24.00
C LEU A 67 18.61 23.46 -22.63
N PHE A 68 18.18 24.13 -21.55
CA PHE A 68 18.58 23.74 -20.21
C PHE A 68 18.07 22.34 -19.82
N SER A 69 16.82 22.02 -20.14
CA SER A 69 16.23 20.70 -19.86
C SER A 69 16.91 19.59 -20.65
N VAL A 70 17.15 19.85 -21.94
CA VAL A 70 17.89 18.93 -22.82
C VAL A 70 19.30 18.69 -22.29
N LEU A 71 20.04 19.74 -21.90
CA LEU A 71 21.40 19.58 -21.38
C LEU A 71 21.44 18.80 -20.07
N GLN A 72 20.43 18.95 -19.21
CA GLN A 72 20.31 18.13 -18.01
C GLN A 72 20.07 16.65 -18.34
N GLU A 73 19.21 16.34 -19.30
CA GLU A 73 18.99 14.95 -19.71
C GLU A 73 20.23 14.37 -20.40
N MET A 74 20.94 15.16 -21.22
CA MET A 74 22.22 14.77 -21.81
C MET A 74 23.29 14.49 -20.74
N ASP A 75 23.38 15.32 -19.70
CA ASP A 75 24.28 15.09 -18.56
C ASP A 75 23.89 13.83 -17.78
N ARG A 76 22.59 13.59 -17.54
CA ARG A 76 22.11 12.37 -16.91
C ARG A 76 22.57 11.14 -17.69
N ARG A 77 22.38 11.15 -19.01
CA ARG A 77 22.81 10.07 -19.91
C ARG A 77 24.32 9.93 -19.96
N TYR A 78 25.06 11.02 -19.98
CA TYR A 78 26.53 11.00 -19.95
C TYR A 78 27.07 10.24 -18.74
N PHE A 79 26.59 10.54 -17.53
CA PHE A 79 27.05 9.86 -16.32
C PHE A 79 26.64 8.37 -16.31
N LEU A 80 25.41 8.06 -16.72
CA LEU A 80 24.96 6.67 -16.84
C LEU A 80 25.80 5.87 -17.83
N LEU A 81 26.14 6.46 -18.98
CA LEU A 81 26.96 5.80 -19.99
C LEU A 81 28.37 5.48 -19.48
N GLN A 82 28.96 6.32 -18.64
CA GLN A 82 30.25 6.00 -18.03
C GLN A 82 30.13 4.69 -17.24
N ASP A 83 29.14 4.59 -16.35
CA ASP A 83 28.91 3.39 -15.54
C ASP A 83 28.59 2.17 -16.42
N PHE A 84 27.73 2.32 -17.44
CA PHE A 84 27.36 1.22 -18.32
C PHE A 84 28.51 0.73 -19.19
N CYS A 85 29.42 1.61 -19.61
CA CYS A 85 30.65 1.22 -20.29
C CYS A 85 31.52 0.31 -19.40
N TRP A 86 31.65 0.62 -18.11
CA TRP A 86 32.37 -0.23 -17.17
C TRP A 86 31.72 -1.61 -17.03
N GLU A 87 30.40 -1.65 -16.84
CA GLU A 87 29.64 -2.89 -16.72
C GLU A 87 29.70 -3.74 -18.00
N PHE A 88 29.60 -3.11 -19.17
CA PHE A 88 29.74 -3.80 -20.46
C PHE A 88 31.13 -4.43 -20.59
N ASN A 89 32.19 -3.68 -20.28
CA ASN A 89 33.57 -4.17 -20.34
C ASN A 89 33.84 -5.29 -19.32
N LEU A 90 33.12 -5.30 -18.19
CA LEU A 90 33.19 -6.40 -17.22
C LEU A 90 32.57 -7.69 -17.77
N LEU A 91 31.51 -7.58 -18.58
CA LEU A 91 30.85 -8.70 -19.24
C LEU A 91 31.63 -9.19 -20.48
N ASP A 92 32.21 -8.28 -21.25
CA ASP A 92 33.10 -8.56 -22.39
C ASP A 92 34.55 -8.83 -21.94
N ARG A 93 34.72 -9.93 -21.20
CA ARG A 93 36.04 -10.34 -20.66
C ARG A 93 37.10 -10.54 -21.74
N GLU A 94 36.69 -10.87 -22.96
CA GLU A 94 37.58 -11.15 -24.08
C GLU A 94 37.89 -9.89 -24.90
N GLN A 95 37.31 -8.74 -24.53
CA GLN A 95 37.44 -7.45 -25.22
C GLN A 95 37.19 -7.54 -26.72
N LYS A 96 36.17 -8.32 -27.10
CA LYS A 96 35.78 -8.53 -28.51
C LYS A 96 34.88 -7.42 -29.03
N GLY A 97 34.40 -6.54 -28.15
CA GLY A 97 33.42 -5.49 -28.43
C GLY A 97 31.98 -5.99 -28.44
N PHE A 98 31.72 -7.23 -28.00
CA PHE A 98 30.40 -7.86 -28.04
C PHE A 98 30.14 -8.73 -26.81
N ILE A 99 28.91 -8.67 -26.29
CA ILE A 99 28.40 -9.56 -25.23
C ILE A 99 27.29 -10.46 -25.78
N THR A 100 26.97 -11.56 -25.10
CA THR A 100 25.86 -12.43 -25.52
C THR A 100 24.49 -11.79 -25.26
N GLU A 101 23.44 -12.29 -25.93
CA GLU A 101 22.06 -11.82 -25.68
C GLU A 101 21.65 -11.98 -24.21
N ASP A 102 22.06 -13.07 -23.55
CA ASP A 102 21.78 -13.31 -22.13
C ASP A 102 22.55 -12.35 -21.22
N GLN A 103 23.81 -12.03 -21.55
CA GLN A 103 24.60 -11.05 -20.80
C GLN A 103 24.03 -9.64 -20.94
N ALA A 104 23.62 -9.25 -22.14
CA ALA A 104 22.94 -7.99 -22.37
C ALA A 104 21.61 -7.93 -21.62
N ARG A 105 20.81 -9.01 -21.67
CA ARG A 105 19.56 -9.09 -20.90
C ARG A 105 19.81 -8.87 -19.40
N PHE A 106 20.81 -9.56 -18.85
CA PHE A 106 21.20 -9.38 -17.46
C PHE A 106 21.57 -7.93 -17.14
N MET A 107 22.31 -7.27 -18.03
CA MET A 107 22.66 -5.85 -17.90
C MET A 107 21.40 -4.96 -17.88
N PHE A 108 20.43 -5.19 -18.77
CA PHE A 108 19.16 -4.46 -18.75
C PHE A 108 18.36 -4.69 -17.46
N GLU A 109 18.27 -5.95 -17.00
CA GLU A 109 17.59 -6.29 -15.75
C GLU A 109 18.27 -5.63 -14.54
N ALA A 110 19.61 -5.54 -14.54
CA ALA A 110 20.37 -4.86 -13.49
C ALA A 110 20.19 -3.34 -13.51
N VAL A 111 20.19 -2.72 -14.70
CA VAL A 111 20.10 -1.26 -14.87
C VAL A 111 18.67 -0.75 -14.68
N HIS A 112 17.66 -1.41 -15.27
CA HIS A 112 16.26 -0.99 -15.16
C HIS A 112 15.60 -1.49 -13.87
N GLY A 113 16.15 -2.52 -13.23
CA GLY A 113 15.64 -3.08 -11.99
C GLY A 113 14.16 -3.46 -12.08
N ASN A 114 13.36 -2.95 -11.15
CA ASN A 114 11.91 -3.21 -11.11
C ASN A 114 11.13 -2.58 -12.28
N LEU A 115 11.79 -1.75 -13.11
CA LEU A 115 11.20 -1.10 -14.28
C LEU A 115 11.60 -1.80 -15.59
N PHE A 116 12.28 -2.95 -15.50
CA PHE A 116 12.63 -3.74 -16.67
C PHE A 116 11.37 -4.26 -17.39
N SER A 117 11.17 -3.86 -18.65
CA SER A 117 10.09 -4.37 -19.49
C SER A 117 10.58 -5.52 -20.36
N ARG A 118 10.10 -6.73 -20.06
CA ARG A 118 10.35 -7.91 -20.89
C ARG A 118 9.84 -7.71 -22.33
N ARG A 119 8.72 -7.01 -22.51
CA ARG A 119 8.14 -6.71 -23.82
C ARG A 119 9.07 -5.81 -24.65
N ARG A 120 9.66 -4.77 -24.04
CA ARG A 120 10.66 -3.91 -24.71
C ARG A 120 11.93 -4.68 -25.06
N TRP A 121 12.42 -5.51 -24.14
CA TRP A 121 13.57 -6.37 -24.42
C TRP A 121 13.31 -7.32 -25.60
N GLU A 122 12.17 -8.01 -25.62
CA GLU A 122 11.81 -8.91 -26.72
C GLU A 122 11.60 -8.16 -28.05
N LYS A 123 11.08 -6.92 -28.00
CA LYS A 123 10.95 -6.04 -29.16
C LYS A 123 12.32 -5.63 -29.69
N PHE A 124 13.24 -5.25 -28.81
CA PHE A 124 14.62 -4.93 -29.14
C PHE A 124 15.28 -6.13 -29.86
N VAL A 125 15.31 -7.31 -29.22
CA VAL A 125 15.93 -8.53 -29.80
C VAL A 125 15.32 -8.88 -31.16
N ARG A 126 14.00 -8.72 -31.33
CA ARG A 126 13.30 -9.03 -32.58
C ARG A 126 13.68 -8.09 -33.72
N ASN A 127 13.93 -6.82 -33.41
CA ASN A 127 14.24 -5.76 -34.35
C ASN A 127 15.75 -5.67 -34.65
N ARG A 128 16.59 -6.46 -33.98
CA ARG A 128 18.02 -6.52 -34.28
C ARG A 128 18.26 -6.96 -35.73
N PRO A 129 19.24 -6.36 -36.44
CA PRO A 129 19.61 -6.74 -37.80
C PRO A 129 20.03 -8.21 -37.94
N VAL A 130 20.74 -8.75 -36.94
CA VAL A 130 21.23 -10.14 -36.94
C VAL A 130 20.93 -10.81 -35.60
N ARG A 131 19.87 -11.62 -35.56
CA ARG A 131 19.44 -12.36 -34.36
C ARG A 131 20.47 -13.42 -33.95
N GLY A 132 20.69 -13.58 -32.65
CA GLY A 132 21.63 -14.57 -32.10
C GLY A 132 23.11 -14.22 -32.29
N SER A 133 23.42 -13.05 -32.85
CA SER A 133 24.78 -12.50 -32.86
C SER A 133 25.09 -11.76 -31.55
N GLY A 134 26.39 -11.57 -31.25
CA GLY A 134 26.81 -10.75 -30.12
C GLY A 134 26.27 -9.32 -30.23
N ILE A 135 26.02 -8.70 -29.07
CA ILE A 135 25.48 -7.34 -28.94
C ILE A 135 26.64 -6.40 -28.62
N SER A 136 26.83 -5.37 -29.44
CA SER A 136 27.78 -4.30 -29.16
C SER A 136 27.18 -3.26 -28.22
N PHE A 137 28.03 -2.51 -27.50
CA PHE A 137 27.56 -1.45 -26.60
C PHE A 137 26.75 -0.37 -27.34
N ALA A 138 27.18 0.00 -28.55
CA ALA A 138 26.50 0.98 -29.40
C ALA A 138 25.06 0.55 -29.78
N GLU A 139 24.75 -0.75 -29.81
CA GLU A 139 23.38 -1.23 -30.05
C GLU A 139 22.45 -1.01 -28.87
N ILE A 140 22.98 -0.96 -27.64
CA ILE A 140 22.18 -0.95 -26.41
C ILE A 140 22.31 0.33 -25.59
N GLU A 141 23.28 1.19 -25.89
CA GLU A 141 23.59 2.37 -25.08
C GLU A 141 22.36 3.28 -24.87
N VAL A 142 21.56 3.48 -25.90
CA VAL A 142 20.36 4.34 -25.85
C VAL A 142 19.26 3.68 -25.02
N GLU A 143 19.01 2.40 -25.26
CA GLU A 143 17.97 1.62 -24.58
C GLU A 143 18.26 1.42 -23.08
N LEU A 144 19.55 1.28 -22.71
CA LEU A 144 19.96 1.26 -21.30
C LEU A 144 19.64 2.57 -20.59
N CYS A 145 19.81 3.71 -21.28
CA CYS A 145 19.52 5.04 -20.73
C CYS A 145 18.02 5.38 -20.69
N ASN A 146 17.22 4.75 -21.55
CA ASN A 146 15.77 4.90 -21.63
C ASN A 146 15.05 4.07 -20.55
N ILE A 147 15.35 4.38 -19.28
CA ILE A 147 14.74 3.72 -18.12
C ILE A 147 13.23 4.00 -18.14
N PRO A 148 12.37 2.97 -18.29
CA PRO A 148 10.92 3.17 -18.33
C PRO A 148 10.41 3.77 -17.03
N ASN A 149 9.38 4.62 -17.10
CA ASN A 149 8.73 5.10 -15.88
C ASN A 149 7.60 4.14 -15.45
N ARG A 150 7.16 4.26 -14.19
CA ARG A 150 6.13 3.38 -13.61
C ARG A 150 4.78 3.44 -14.33
N GLN A 151 4.44 4.59 -14.93
CA GLN A 151 3.19 4.76 -15.67
C GLN A 151 3.22 4.03 -17.01
N GLU A 152 4.35 4.07 -17.70
CA GLU A 152 4.57 3.33 -18.95
C GLU A 152 4.48 1.82 -18.73
N ILE A 153 5.10 1.31 -17.66
CA ILE A 153 5.02 -0.12 -17.31
C ILE A 153 3.57 -0.52 -17.00
N ALA A 154 2.85 0.29 -16.22
CA ALA A 154 1.44 0.02 -15.92
C ALA A 154 0.54 0.04 -17.18
N LEU A 155 0.83 0.93 -18.13
CA LEU A 155 0.13 0.98 -19.41
C LEU A 155 0.42 -0.26 -20.26
N GLU A 156 1.69 -0.69 -20.33
CA GLU A 156 2.10 -1.92 -21.02
C GLU A 156 1.41 -3.16 -20.44
N GLU A 157 1.36 -3.27 -19.10
CA GLU A 157 0.66 -4.36 -18.41
C GLU A 157 -0.84 -4.36 -18.72
N TYR A 158 -1.47 -3.18 -18.77
CA TYR A 158 -2.88 -3.04 -19.12
C TYR A 158 -3.16 -3.45 -20.57
N GLU A 159 -2.31 -3.05 -21.51
CA GLU A 159 -2.40 -3.49 -22.90
C GLU A 159 -2.20 -4.99 -23.04
N GLU A 160 -1.25 -5.58 -22.33
CA GLU A 160 -1.04 -7.03 -22.33
C GLU A 160 -2.25 -7.80 -21.82
N LEU A 161 -2.90 -7.31 -20.77
CA LEU A 161 -4.13 -7.90 -20.24
C LEU A 161 -5.24 -7.86 -21.30
N ARG A 162 -5.42 -6.71 -21.98
CA ARG A 162 -6.37 -6.61 -23.10
C ARG A 162 -6.05 -7.55 -24.24
N GLU A 163 -4.80 -7.62 -24.69
CA GLU A 163 -4.39 -8.54 -25.75
C GLU A 163 -4.64 -10.01 -25.37
N LYS A 164 -4.39 -10.38 -24.12
CA LYS A 164 -4.66 -11.73 -23.60
C LYS A 164 -6.15 -12.04 -23.58
N GLU A 165 -6.98 -11.09 -23.14
CA GLU A 165 -8.44 -11.21 -23.16
C GLU A 165 -8.99 -11.35 -24.60
N GLU A 166 -8.49 -10.55 -25.54
CA GLU A 166 -8.89 -10.65 -26.95
C GLU A 166 -8.47 -11.98 -27.58
N ARG A 167 -7.26 -12.47 -27.29
CA ARG A 167 -6.80 -13.79 -27.74
C ARG A 167 -7.63 -14.92 -27.12
N SER A 168 -7.99 -14.81 -25.85
CA SER A 168 -8.88 -15.76 -25.17
C SER A 168 -10.26 -15.80 -25.83
N LYS A 169 -10.89 -14.64 -26.07
CA LYS A 169 -12.16 -14.54 -26.80
C LYS A 169 -12.09 -15.13 -28.21
N LYS A 170 -10.98 -14.89 -28.92
CA LYS A 170 -10.77 -15.47 -30.26
C LYS A 170 -10.61 -16.98 -30.21
N HIS A 171 -9.93 -17.50 -29.19
CA HIS A 171 -9.76 -18.94 -28.99
C HIS A 171 -11.08 -19.61 -28.59
N GLU A 172 -11.88 -18.99 -27.72
CA GLU A 172 -13.22 -19.45 -27.34
C GLU A 172 -14.16 -19.45 -28.56
N GLY A 173 -14.17 -18.38 -29.35
CA GLY A 173 -14.97 -18.32 -30.58
C GLY A 173 -14.55 -19.40 -31.61
N LYS A 174 -13.25 -19.68 -31.73
CA LYS A 174 -12.77 -20.77 -32.60
C LYS A 174 -13.17 -22.14 -32.08
N ARG A 175 -13.15 -22.36 -30.76
CA ARG A 175 -13.63 -23.60 -30.11
C ARG A 175 -15.13 -23.80 -30.36
N GLN A 176 -15.94 -22.75 -30.20
CA GLN A 176 -17.38 -22.79 -30.48
C GLN A 176 -17.66 -23.12 -31.95
N GLN A 177 -16.96 -22.48 -32.89
CA GLN A 177 -17.10 -22.80 -34.32
C GLN A 177 -16.68 -24.24 -34.65
N GLU A 178 -15.64 -24.76 -34.01
CA GLU A 178 -15.18 -26.14 -34.19
C GLU A 178 -16.18 -27.16 -33.60
N GLU A 179 -16.81 -26.81 -32.48
CA GLU A 179 -17.87 -27.61 -31.85
C GLU A 179 -19.15 -27.64 -32.68
N GLU A 180 -19.60 -26.49 -33.19
CA GLU A 180 -20.73 -26.38 -34.11
C GLU A 180 -20.48 -27.16 -35.41
N ALA A 181 -19.26 -27.09 -35.98
CA ALA A 181 -18.89 -27.86 -37.16
C ALA A 181 -18.88 -29.37 -36.88
N ARG A 182 -18.45 -29.81 -35.69
CA ARG A 182 -18.53 -31.21 -35.27
C ARG A 182 -19.98 -31.67 -35.10
N GLU A 183 -20.85 -30.85 -34.52
CA GLU A 183 -22.27 -31.17 -34.36
C GLU A 183 -22.98 -31.25 -35.71
N ALA A 184 -22.71 -30.32 -36.64
CA ALA A 184 -23.23 -30.36 -38.00
C ALA A 184 -22.77 -31.62 -38.75
N LYS A 185 -21.50 -32.01 -38.60
CA LYS A 185 -20.96 -33.24 -39.19
C LYS A 185 -21.65 -34.48 -38.61
N ARG A 186 -21.88 -34.53 -37.29
CA ARG A 186 -22.65 -35.62 -36.65
C ARG A 186 -24.07 -35.72 -37.18
N LYS A 187 -24.77 -34.59 -37.36
CA LYS A 187 -26.12 -34.56 -37.93
C LYS A 187 -26.15 -35.08 -39.36
N LEU A 188 -25.19 -34.70 -40.20
CA LEU A 188 -25.04 -35.21 -41.56
C LEU A 188 -24.74 -36.71 -41.57
N GLU A 189 -23.86 -37.19 -40.70
CA GLU A 189 -23.55 -38.62 -40.56
C GLU A 189 -24.77 -39.42 -40.07
N ASP A 190 -25.57 -38.89 -39.15
CA ASP A 190 -26.82 -39.52 -38.68
C ASP A 190 -27.91 -39.53 -39.74
N GLU A 191 -28.02 -38.47 -40.55
CA GLU A 191 -28.94 -38.40 -41.69
C GLU A 191 -28.52 -39.37 -42.80
N GLU A 192 -27.22 -39.47 -43.08
CA GLU A 192 -26.67 -40.46 -44.02
C GLU A 192 -26.87 -41.89 -43.49
N ARG A 193 -26.70 -42.13 -42.18
CA ARG A 193 -27.03 -43.42 -41.53
C ARG A 193 -28.52 -43.74 -41.63
N ARG A 194 -29.41 -42.76 -41.45
CA ARG A 194 -30.87 -42.95 -41.62
C ARG A 194 -31.22 -43.28 -43.06
N ARG A 195 -30.64 -42.57 -44.02
CA ARG A 195 -30.83 -42.82 -45.45
C ARG A 195 -30.28 -44.19 -45.87
N LYS A 196 -29.09 -44.57 -45.38
CA LYS A 196 -28.54 -45.92 -45.57
C LYS A 196 -29.38 -47.00 -44.89
N ALA A 197 -29.94 -46.74 -43.71
CA ALA A 197 -30.83 -47.68 -43.01
C ALA A 197 -32.19 -47.84 -43.71
N GLU A 198 -32.68 -46.80 -44.37
CA GLU A 198 -33.91 -46.84 -45.18
C GLU A 198 -33.68 -47.55 -46.52
N GLU A 199 -32.55 -47.28 -47.19
CA GLU A 199 -32.07 -48.05 -48.34
C GLU A 199 -31.82 -49.52 -47.97
N GLN A 200 -31.25 -49.78 -46.80
CA GLN A 200 -31.01 -51.12 -46.28
C GLN A 200 -32.32 -51.82 -45.92
N ARG A 201 -33.32 -51.13 -45.34
CA ARG A 201 -34.66 -51.72 -45.13
C ARG A 201 -35.35 -52.11 -46.44
N ASN A 202 -35.15 -51.33 -47.50
CA ASN A 202 -35.67 -51.65 -48.83
C ASN A 202 -34.93 -52.84 -49.45
N LYS A 203 -33.59 -52.91 -49.29
CA LYS A 203 -32.77 -54.06 -49.71
C LYS A 203 -33.02 -55.32 -48.88
N ASP A 204 -33.18 -55.21 -47.56
CA ASP A 204 -33.45 -56.31 -46.63
C ASP A 204 -34.81 -56.96 -46.94
N ASN A 205 -35.81 -56.20 -47.42
CA ASN A 205 -37.06 -56.78 -47.91
C ASN A 205 -36.89 -57.64 -49.18
N GLU A 206 -35.85 -57.36 -49.97
CA GLU A 206 -35.49 -58.08 -51.21
C GLU A 206 -34.47 -59.21 -50.94
N GLU A 207 -33.60 -59.04 -49.96
CA GLU A 207 -32.47 -59.90 -49.59
C GLU A 207 -32.80 -60.88 -48.44
N ARG A 208 -33.94 -60.74 -47.74
CA ARG A 208 -34.47 -61.78 -46.82
C ARG A 208 -34.73 -63.14 -47.51
N ARG A 209 -34.59 -63.20 -48.84
CA ARG A 209 -34.59 -64.43 -49.65
C ARG A 209 -33.22 -65.04 -49.90
N ARG A 210 -32.11 -64.40 -49.53
CA ARG A 210 -30.75 -64.90 -49.79
C ARG A 210 -29.80 -64.55 -48.63
N ARG A 211 -29.33 -65.60 -47.97
CA ARG A 211 -28.06 -65.69 -47.20
C ARG A 211 -28.13 -65.33 -45.71
N LYS A 212 -28.35 -66.39 -44.93
CA LYS A 212 -27.68 -66.62 -43.65
C LYS A 212 -26.25 -67.09 -43.96
N GLY A 213 -25.21 -66.38 -43.48
CA GLY A 213 -23.83 -66.88 -43.57
C GLY A 213 -22.69 -65.86 -43.44
N GLU A 214 -22.90 -64.56 -43.63
CA GLU A 214 -21.83 -63.53 -43.53
C GLU A 214 -21.92 -62.63 -42.28
N GLU A 215 -22.90 -62.88 -41.41
CA GLU A 215 -23.28 -62.00 -40.28
C GLU A 215 -22.25 -62.01 -39.13
N GLU A 216 -21.57 -63.14 -38.91
CA GLU A 216 -20.71 -63.36 -37.73
C GLU A 216 -19.33 -62.68 -37.82
N ARG A 217 -18.74 -62.52 -39.03
CA ARG A 217 -17.43 -61.85 -39.20
C ARG A 217 -17.53 -60.31 -39.19
N LEU A 218 -18.70 -59.79 -39.56
CA LEU A 218 -18.97 -58.35 -39.58
C LEU A 218 -19.34 -57.80 -38.19
N GLU A 219 -19.93 -58.63 -37.33
CA GLU A 219 -20.20 -58.29 -35.93
C GLU A 219 -18.90 -58.14 -35.12
N ASP A 220 -17.94 -59.04 -35.30
CA ASP A 220 -16.64 -58.96 -34.62
C ASP A 220 -15.82 -57.73 -35.05
N GLN A 221 -15.81 -57.39 -36.34
CA GLN A 221 -15.15 -56.18 -36.84
C GLN A 221 -15.78 -54.90 -36.27
N ARG A 222 -17.11 -54.82 -36.21
CA ARG A 222 -17.81 -53.66 -35.64
C ARG A 222 -17.63 -53.57 -34.12
N ALA A 223 -17.57 -54.70 -33.43
CA ALA A 223 -17.32 -54.74 -31.99
C ALA A 223 -15.88 -54.35 -31.64
N GLN A 224 -14.92 -54.61 -32.53
CA GLN A 224 -13.54 -54.16 -32.34
C GLN A 224 -13.38 -52.66 -32.63
N GLU A 225 -13.94 -52.16 -33.73
CA GLU A 225 -13.94 -50.71 -34.03
C GLU A 225 -14.69 -49.88 -32.98
N HIS A 226 -15.76 -50.40 -32.38
CA HIS A 226 -16.49 -49.73 -31.31
C HIS A 226 -15.63 -49.61 -30.04
N ARG A 227 -14.89 -50.67 -29.69
CA ARG A 227 -13.99 -50.67 -28.54
C ARG A 227 -12.82 -49.71 -28.72
N GLU A 228 -12.22 -49.68 -29.91
CA GLU A 228 -11.13 -48.73 -30.21
C GLU A 228 -11.60 -47.27 -30.13
N ARG A 229 -12.81 -46.95 -30.61
CA ARG A 229 -13.39 -45.60 -30.46
C ARG A 229 -13.73 -45.23 -29.02
N GLU A 230 -14.23 -46.17 -28.21
CA GLU A 230 -14.52 -45.92 -26.81
C GLU A 230 -13.25 -45.65 -25.98
N ASP A 231 -12.16 -46.37 -26.27
CA ASP A 231 -10.86 -46.15 -25.63
C ASP A 231 -10.22 -44.84 -26.08
N GLU A 232 -10.34 -44.47 -27.36
CA GLU A 232 -9.88 -43.18 -27.88
C GLU A 232 -10.67 -41.99 -27.29
N GLU A 233 -12.00 -42.09 -27.20
CA GLU A 233 -12.83 -41.07 -26.54
C GLU A 233 -12.52 -40.94 -25.04
N ARG A 234 -12.25 -42.06 -24.36
CA ARG A 234 -11.84 -42.05 -22.94
C ARG A 234 -10.51 -41.34 -22.77
N GLY A 235 -9.52 -41.62 -23.63
CA GLY A 235 -8.23 -40.96 -23.63
C GLY A 235 -8.35 -39.44 -23.85
N ILE A 236 -9.22 -39.00 -24.75
CA ILE A 236 -9.49 -37.57 -25.01
C ILE A 236 -10.15 -36.91 -23.79
N ARG A 237 -11.13 -37.55 -23.13
CA ARG A 237 -11.78 -37.00 -21.92
C ARG A 237 -10.81 -36.87 -20.75
N GLU A 238 -10.00 -37.89 -20.49
CA GLU A 238 -8.99 -37.84 -19.43
C GLU A 238 -7.92 -36.78 -19.69
N ALA A 239 -7.53 -36.57 -20.95
CA ALA A 239 -6.60 -35.51 -21.32
C ALA A 239 -7.20 -34.11 -21.09
N ALA A 240 -8.46 -33.91 -21.47
CA ALA A 240 -9.17 -32.64 -21.26
C ALA A 240 -9.36 -32.32 -19.76
N GLU A 241 -9.69 -33.31 -18.93
CA GLU A 241 -9.85 -33.13 -17.48
C GLU A 241 -8.52 -32.74 -16.80
N ARG A 242 -7.40 -33.32 -17.23
CA ARG A 242 -6.05 -32.95 -16.74
C ARG A 242 -5.64 -31.54 -17.16
N GLU A 243 -6.06 -31.09 -18.34
CA GLU A 243 -5.82 -29.72 -18.83
C GLU A 243 -6.64 -28.71 -17.99
N GLU A 244 -7.93 -28.98 -17.77
CA GLU A 244 -8.79 -28.14 -16.95
C GLU A 244 -8.30 -28.02 -15.50
N ASP A 245 -7.80 -29.11 -14.91
CA ASP A 245 -7.21 -29.08 -13.57
C ASP A 245 -5.90 -28.28 -13.49
N ARG A 246 -5.08 -28.29 -14.55
CA ARG A 246 -3.89 -27.42 -14.65
C ARG A 246 -4.30 -25.96 -14.74
N ASP A 247 -5.27 -25.63 -15.60
CA ASP A 247 -5.76 -24.26 -15.76
C ASP A 247 -6.35 -23.70 -14.46
N LYS A 248 -7.15 -24.51 -13.75
CA LYS A 248 -7.67 -24.16 -12.42
C LYS A 248 -6.57 -23.92 -11.38
N LYS A 249 -5.48 -24.69 -11.44
CA LYS A 249 -4.34 -24.52 -10.53
C LYS A 249 -3.57 -23.24 -10.86
N GLU A 250 -3.29 -23.00 -12.14
CA GLU A 250 -2.59 -21.81 -12.61
C GLU A 250 -3.37 -20.52 -12.29
N MET A 251 -4.68 -20.52 -12.50
CA MET A 251 -5.55 -19.39 -12.14
C MET A 251 -5.51 -19.08 -10.63
N LYS A 252 -5.50 -20.12 -9.78
CA LYS A 252 -5.39 -19.94 -8.33
C LYS A 252 -4.02 -19.43 -7.89
N ASP A 253 -2.95 -19.85 -8.56
CA ASP A 253 -1.61 -19.37 -8.24
C ASP A 253 -1.42 -17.92 -8.70
N LYS A 254 -1.95 -17.53 -9.87
CA LYS A 254 -2.02 -16.13 -10.34
C LYS A 254 -2.85 -15.25 -9.41
N GLU A 255 -3.98 -15.73 -8.90
CA GLU A 255 -4.80 -15.00 -7.95
C GLU A 255 -4.06 -14.73 -6.62
N LYS A 256 -3.28 -15.70 -6.14
CA LYS A 256 -2.45 -15.53 -4.95
C LYS A 256 -1.32 -14.53 -5.16
N GLU A 257 -0.69 -14.55 -6.33
CA GLU A 257 0.35 -13.61 -6.71
C GLU A 257 -0.20 -12.18 -6.75
N ARG A 258 -1.32 -11.97 -7.43
CA ARG A 258 -2.05 -10.69 -7.42
C ARG A 258 -2.39 -10.21 -6.01
N ASN A 259 -2.82 -11.12 -5.13
CA ASN A 259 -3.13 -10.76 -3.74
C ASN A 259 -1.88 -10.32 -2.94
N ARG A 260 -0.70 -10.86 -3.26
CA ARG A 260 0.58 -10.42 -2.66
C ARG A 260 1.03 -9.06 -3.21
N GLU A 261 0.89 -8.86 -4.51
CA GLU A 261 1.17 -7.57 -5.15
C GLU A 261 0.28 -6.47 -4.57
N LEU A 262 -1.02 -6.73 -4.40
CA LEU A 262 -1.94 -5.81 -3.75
C LEU A 262 -1.54 -5.50 -2.30
N GLU A 263 -1.01 -6.48 -1.55
CA GLU A 263 -0.51 -6.26 -0.19
C GLU A 263 0.73 -5.36 -0.18
N ILE A 264 1.67 -5.56 -1.11
CA ILE A 264 2.85 -4.71 -1.27
C ILE A 264 2.42 -3.28 -1.64
N ILE A 265 1.47 -3.13 -2.56
CA ILE A 265 0.91 -1.83 -2.95
C ILE A 265 0.23 -1.16 -1.76
N GLU A 266 -0.59 -1.87 -0.97
CA GLU A 266 -1.27 -1.32 0.21
C GLU A 266 -0.25 -0.84 1.28
N VAL A 267 0.81 -1.61 1.50
CA VAL A 267 1.91 -1.21 2.42
C VAL A 267 2.66 0.01 1.90
N GLN A 268 2.97 0.05 0.61
CA GLN A 268 3.66 1.18 -0.01
C GLN A 268 2.83 2.47 0.05
N GLN A 269 1.54 2.37 -0.29
CA GLN A 269 0.59 3.49 -0.16
C GLN A 269 0.46 3.96 1.29
N ALA A 270 0.48 3.04 2.27
CA ALA A 270 0.44 3.40 3.68
C ALA A 270 1.71 4.14 4.13
N LEU A 271 2.89 3.76 3.61
CA LEU A 271 4.15 4.44 3.89
C LEU A 271 4.20 5.85 3.27
N GLU A 272 3.71 6.00 2.04
CA GLU A 272 3.56 7.30 1.39
C GLU A 272 2.58 8.20 2.14
N ALA A 273 1.42 7.66 2.53
CA ALA A 273 0.45 8.38 3.35
C ALA A 273 1.02 8.78 4.73
N GLN A 274 1.88 7.96 5.33
CA GLN A 274 2.59 8.31 6.55
C GLN A 274 3.51 9.51 6.33
N ARG A 275 4.33 9.51 5.27
CA ARG A 275 5.23 10.64 4.96
C ARG A 275 4.46 11.92 4.68
N GLU A 276 3.38 11.84 3.92
CA GLU A 276 2.52 12.98 3.63
C GLU A 276 1.88 13.53 4.91
N LEU A 277 1.43 12.65 5.80
CA LEU A 277 0.85 13.04 7.07
C LEU A 277 1.87 13.70 8.01
N GLU A 278 3.10 13.18 8.06
CA GLU A 278 4.20 13.78 8.80
C GLU A 278 4.54 15.17 8.26
N ALA A 279 4.59 15.35 6.94
CA ALA A 279 4.81 16.65 6.30
C ALA A 279 3.69 17.65 6.63
N LYS A 280 2.42 17.21 6.53
CA LYS A 280 1.25 18.03 6.92
C LYS A 280 1.28 18.42 8.39
N ALA A 281 1.73 17.51 9.27
CA ALA A 281 1.86 17.81 10.68
C ALA A 281 2.98 18.83 10.97
N ILE A 282 4.10 18.76 10.26
CA ILE A 282 5.19 19.75 10.38
C ILE A 282 4.69 21.12 9.93
N ALA A 283 4.06 21.21 8.75
CA ALA A 283 3.51 22.47 8.24
C ALA A 283 2.49 23.09 9.22
N LEU A 284 1.60 22.26 9.75
CA LEU A 284 0.62 22.70 10.75
C LEU A 284 1.29 23.14 12.05
N GLN A 285 2.34 22.47 12.52
CA GLN A 285 3.09 22.91 13.71
C GLN A 285 3.78 24.26 13.48
N GLU A 286 4.29 24.52 12.28
CA GLU A 286 4.90 25.81 11.93
C GLU A 286 3.85 26.93 11.89
N GLU A 287 2.68 26.68 11.28
CA GLU A 287 1.55 27.61 11.30
C GLU A 287 1.09 27.91 12.73
N GLU A 288 0.91 26.87 13.56
CA GLU A 288 0.51 27.01 14.95
C GLU A 288 1.55 27.79 15.77
N ARG A 289 2.86 27.58 15.54
CA ARG A 289 3.92 28.37 16.18
C ARG A 289 3.86 29.83 15.76
N ALA A 290 3.66 30.11 14.47
CA ALA A 290 3.53 31.48 13.96
C ALA A 290 2.28 32.18 14.52
N GLU A 291 1.16 31.48 14.67
CA GLU A 291 -0.05 32.02 15.29
C GLU A 291 0.14 32.27 16.80
N MET A 292 0.84 31.37 17.50
CA MET A 292 1.18 31.57 18.91
C MET A 292 2.08 32.79 19.14
N GLU A 293 3.03 33.04 18.24
CA GLU A 293 3.91 34.21 18.31
C GLU A 293 3.14 35.53 18.12
N LYS A 294 2.14 35.55 17.21
CA LYS A 294 1.23 36.69 17.02
C LYS A 294 0.34 36.95 18.23
N ASN A 295 -0.02 35.90 18.98
CA ASN A 295 -0.95 35.96 20.11
C ASN A 295 -0.25 36.01 21.49
N LYS A 296 0.98 36.54 21.55
CA LYS A 296 1.80 36.59 22.77
C LYS A 296 1.11 37.31 23.94
N ASN A 297 0.31 38.33 23.66
CA ASN A 297 -0.28 39.22 24.67
C ASN A 297 -1.65 38.75 25.20
N VAL A 298 -2.22 37.65 24.67
CA VAL A 298 -3.59 37.20 25.04
C VAL A 298 -3.72 36.83 26.51
N GLU A 299 -2.66 36.30 27.13
CA GLU A 299 -2.66 35.93 28.56
C GLU A 299 -2.66 37.17 29.47
N ASP A 300 -1.93 38.21 29.09
CA ASP A 300 -1.87 39.45 29.87
C ASP A 300 -3.18 40.24 29.72
N GLU A 301 -3.76 40.30 28.52
CA GLU A 301 -5.09 40.85 28.30
C GLU A 301 -6.18 40.12 29.10
N ALA A 302 -6.06 38.81 29.28
CA ALA A 302 -7.00 38.03 30.09
C ALA A 302 -6.83 38.28 31.59
N LYS A 303 -5.60 38.45 32.09
CA LYS A 303 -5.35 38.86 33.48
C LYS A 303 -5.92 40.25 33.76
N GLU A 304 -5.65 41.22 32.89
CA GLU A 304 -6.21 42.57 33.02
C GLU A 304 -7.75 42.60 32.96
N ALA A 305 -8.36 41.77 32.11
CA ALA A 305 -9.81 41.62 32.07
C ALA A 305 -10.37 40.98 33.35
N ALA A 306 -9.66 40.00 33.92
CA ALA A 306 -10.04 39.38 35.19
C ALA A 306 -9.95 40.37 36.37
N GLU A 307 -8.91 41.20 36.42
CA GLU A 307 -8.74 42.25 37.43
C GLU A 307 -9.84 43.32 37.32
N ARG A 308 -10.15 43.79 36.09
CA ARG A 308 -11.25 44.73 35.84
C ARG A 308 -12.61 44.17 36.24
N ALA A 309 -12.88 42.90 35.95
CA ALA A 309 -14.11 42.24 36.35
C ALA A 309 -14.25 42.13 37.88
N ASN A 310 -13.17 41.75 38.58
CA ASN A 310 -13.18 41.67 40.03
C ASN A 310 -13.37 43.07 40.68
N ALA A 311 -12.72 44.10 40.15
CA ALA A 311 -12.87 45.47 40.62
C ALA A 311 -14.30 46.01 40.42
N ALA A 312 -14.91 45.74 39.25
CA ALA A 312 -16.29 46.12 38.95
C ALA A 312 -17.31 45.36 39.81
N GLU A 313 -17.04 44.10 40.16
CA GLU A 313 -17.89 43.32 41.06
C GLU A 313 -17.84 43.88 42.50
N GLU A 314 -16.66 44.24 43.00
CA GLU A 314 -16.50 44.90 44.31
C GLU A 314 -17.16 46.29 44.34
N GLU A 315 -17.08 47.06 43.24
CA GLU A 315 -17.80 48.33 43.07
C GLU A 315 -19.32 48.13 43.12
N ALA A 316 -19.85 47.09 42.46
CA ALA A 316 -21.27 46.75 42.51
C ALA A 316 -21.73 46.33 43.92
N LYS A 317 -20.91 45.59 44.68
CA LYS A 317 -21.19 45.24 46.08
C LYS A 317 -21.24 46.48 46.97
N LYS A 318 -20.29 47.41 46.81
CA LYS A 318 -20.27 48.68 47.55
C LYS A 318 -21.48 49.55 47.23
N ALA A 319 -21.87 49.66 45.96
CA ALA A 319 -23.06 50.40 45.55
C ALA A 319 -24.35 49.77 46.13
N ALA A 320 -24.45 48.44 46.18
CA ALA A 320 -25.58 47.75 46.81
C ALA A 320 -25.66 47.95 48.33
N LEU A 321 -24.52 48.10 49.02
CA LEU A 321 -24.47 48.46 50.44
C LEU A 321 -24.90 49.92 50.66
N ALA A 322 -24.46 50.84 49.81
CA ALA A 322 -24.87 52.25 49.87
C ALA A 322 -26.39 52.44 49.71
N VAL A 323 -27.06 51.61 48.89
CA VAL A 323 -28.54 51.59 48.79
C VAL A 323 -29.21 51.16 50.09
N LYS A 324 -28.60 50.24 50.85
CA LYS A 324 -29.10 49.78 52.15
C LYS A 324 -28.89 50.80 53.27
N GLU A 325 -27.84 51.61 53.17
CA GLU A 325 -27.44 52.60 54.18
C GLU A 325 -28.06 54.00 53.94
N ALA A 326 -28.64 54.25 52.75
CA ALA A 326 -29.29 55.51 52.42
C ALA A 326 -30.58 55.75 53.24
N THR A 327 -30.65 56.90 53.92
CA THR A 327 -31.73 57.23 54.88
C THR A 327 -32.78 58.20 54.33
N ASP A 328 -32.45 59.03 53.33
CA ASP A 328 -33.35 60.03 52.72
C ASP A 328 -33.77 59.68 51.28
N SER A 329 -34.93 60.18 50.85
CA SER A 329 -35.54 59.81 49.57
C SER A 329 -34.72 60.22 48.34
N ALA A 330 -33.93 61.29 48.43
CA ALA A 330 -33.06 61.76 47.36
C ALA A 330 -31.78 60.91 47.27
N SER A 331 -31.12 60.63 48.39
CA SER A 331 -29.94 59.75 48.41
C SER A 331 -30.27 58.31 48.01
N LYS A 332 -31.47 57.82 48.33
CA LYS A 332 -31.92 56.47 47.94
C LYS A 332 -32.07 56.32 46.42
N LYS A 333 -32.66 57.31 45.73
CA LYS A 333 -32.74 57.30 44.26
C LYS A 333 -31.36 57.38 43.59
N ALA A 334 -30.49 58.26 44.10
CA ALA A 334 -29.13 58.38 43.59
C ALA A 334 -28.31 57.08 43.81
N ALA A 335 -28.48 56.43 44.95
CA ALA A 335 -27.85 55.14 45.25
C ALA A 335 -28.41 54.01 44.38
N GLU A 336 -29.73 53.97 44.12
CA GLU A 336 -30.36 52.97 43.24
C GLU A 336 -29.89 53.10 41.78
N ASP A 337 -29.77 54.32 41.25
CA ASP A 337 -29.23 54.57 39.92
C ASP A 337 -27.74 54.21 39.83
N ALA A 338 -26.96 54.50 40.88
CA ALA A 338 -25.55 54.11 40.98
C ALA A 338 -25.38 52.58 41.09
N GLU A 339 -26.24 51.88 41.85
CA GLU A 339 -26.25 50.42 41.95
C GLU A 339 -26.59 49.78 40.60
N LYS A 340 -27.58 50.32 39.88
CA LYS A 340 -27.96 49.84 38.56
C LYS A 340 -26.82 50.04 37.55
N ALA A 341 -26.16 51.19 37.57
CA ALA A 341 -24.99 51.46 36.72
C ALA A 341 -23.80 50.55 37.07
N ALA A 342 -23.51 50.33 38.35
CA ALA A 342 -22.42 49.46 38.81
C ALA A 342 -22.70 47.98 38.48
N LYS A 343 -23.94 47.50 38.62
CA LYS A 343 -24.35 46.14 38.20
C LYS A 343 -24.20 45.93 36.70
N GLU A 344 -24.60 46.91 35.87
CA GLU A 344 -24.42 46.83 34.42
C GLU A 344 -22.93 46.86 34.02
N LYS A 345 -22.10 47.67 34.69
CA LYS A 345 -20.64 47.68 34.51
C LYS A 345 -20.01 46.34 34.89
N ALA A 346 -20.36 45.78 36.07
CA ALA A 346 -19.90 44.46 36.51
C ALA A 346 -20.30 43.35 35.55
N LYS A 347 -21.53 43.40 35.00
CA LYS A 347 -22.00 42.45 33.99
C LYS A 347 -21.20 42.53 32.69
N ARG A 348 -20.92 43.74 32.20
CA ARG A 348 -20.10 43.95 30.99
C ARG A 348 -18.67 43.45 31.16
N GLU A 349 -18.02 43.78 32.28
CA GLU A 349 -16.66 43.31 32.56
C GLU A 349 -16.61 41.79 32.79
N ARG A 350 -17.63 41.20 33.43
CA ARG A 350 -17.75 39.73 33.53
C ARG A 350 -17.88 39.07 32.16
N HIS A 351 -18.68 39.63 31.25
CA HIS A 351 -18.79 39.12 29.88
C HIS A 351 -17.46 39.23 29.12
N ASN A 352 -16.74 40.35 29.29
CA ASN A 352 -15.42 40.56 28.70
C ASN A 352 -14.38 39.54 29.24
N LYS A 353 -14.38 39.30 30.56
CA LYS A 353 -13.56 38.26 31.20
C LYS A 353 -13.80 36.88 30.59
N ILE A 354 -15.07 36.45 30.49
CA ILE A 354 -15.41 35.12 29.93
C ILE A 354 -14.91 34.98 28.49
N ARG A 355 -15.00 36.03 27.67
CA ARG A 355 -14.46 36.04 26.30
C ARG A 355 -12.93 35.89 26.26
N LYS A 356 -12.21 36.64 27.10
CA LYS A 356 -10.75 36.55 27.17
C LYS A 356 -10.26 35.21 27.74
N GLU A 357 -10.96 34.67 28.75
CA GLU A 357 -10.68 33.34 29.29
C GLU A 357 -10.91 32.23 28.26
N LEU A 358 -11.94 32.35 27.41
CA LEU A 358 -12.16 31.41 26.30
C LEU A 358 -11.01 31.45 25.29
N LYS A 359 -10.50 32.65 24.94
CA LYS A 359 -9.32 32.79 24.06
C LYS A 359 -8.07 32.17 24.65
N VAL A 360 -7.83 32.35 25.95
CA VAL A 360 -6.71 31.69 26.65
C VAL A 360 -6.88 30.17 26.62
N ALA A 361 -8.07 29.65 26.88
CA ALA A 361 -8.32 28.22 26.85
C ALA A 361 -8.14 27.61 25.43
N ILE A 362 -8.52 28.35 24.39
CA ILE A 362 -8.25 27.98 22.98
C ILE A 362 -6.74 27.90 22.72
N LYS A 363 -5.97 28.88 23.21
CA LYS A 363 -4.51 28.94 23.06
C LYS A 363 -3.80 27.81 23.81
N GLU A 364 -4.16 27.57 25.07
CA GLU A 364 -3.53 26.53 25.89
C GLU A 364 -3.86 25.11 25.41
N LYS A 365 -4.94 24.94 24.61
CA LYS A 365 -5.43 23.64 24.12
C LYS A 365 -5.61 22.61 25.25
N ASP A 366 -5.90 23.07 26.47
CA ASP A 366 -6.22 22.21 27.61
C ASP A 366 -7.70 21.82 27.54
N LYS A 367 -7.97 20.52 27.37
CA LYS A 367 -9.33 19.99 27.22
C LYS A 367 -10.25 20.36 28.40
N ALA A 368 -9.74 20.29 29.64
CA ALA A 368 -10.56 20.53 30.83
C ALA A 368 -10.88 22.02 30.98
N LYS A 369 -9.89 22.89 30.77
CA LYS A 369 -10.09 24.34 30.79
C LYS A 369 -11.01 24.80 29.66
N LEU A 370 -10.82 24.27 28.45
CA LEU A 370 -11.63 24.60 27.28
C LEU A 370 -13.09 24.17 27.46
N GLN A 371 -13.35 22.98 28.02
CA GLN A 371 -14.70 22.54 28.37
C GLN A 371 -15.38 23.48 29.38
N LYS A 372 -14.63 23.92 30.41
CA LYS A 372 -15.13 24.87 31.39
C LYS A 372 -15.45 26.23 30.77
N SER A 373 -14.51 26.81 30.00
CA SER A 373 -14.71 28.12 29.37
C SER A 373 -15.84 28.12 28.33
N VAL A 374 -16.03 27.04 27.57
CA VAL A 374 -17.18 26.88 26.66
C VAL A 374 -18.50 26.81 27.44
N LYS A 375 -18.50 26.10 28.58
CA LYS A 375 -19.68 26.05 29.45
C LYS A 375 -20.01 27.43 30.03
N ASP A 376 -19.02 28.13 30.58
CA ASP A 376 -19.18 29.47 31.15
C ASP A 376 -19.67 30.48 30.08
N PHE A 377 -19.19 30.37 28.84
CA PHE A 377 -19.65 31.19 27.71
C PHE A 377 -21.12 30.92 27.34
N LYS A 378 -21.55 29.65 27.34
CA LYS A 378 -22.94 29.25 27.06
C LYS A 378 -23.88 29.63 28.20
N ASP A 379 -23.47 29.42 29.45
CA ASP A 379 -24.25 29.75 30.65
C ASP A 379 -24.47 31.28 30.75
N ALA A 380 -23.50 32.08 30.30
CA ALA A 380 -23.62 33.53 30.19
C ALA A 380 -24.43 34.03 28.98
N LYS A 381 -24.88 33.14 28.08
CA LYS A 381 -25.67 33.45 26.87
C LYS A 381 -25.03 34.55 26.00
N LEU A 382 -23.70 34.49 25.85
CA LEU A 382 -22.95 35.46 25.07
C LEU A 382 -23.12 35.21 23.57
N ALA A 383 -23.20 36.27 22.78
CA ALA A 383 -23.16 36.17 21.32
C ALA A 383 -21.74 35.87 20.84
N ASP A 384 -21.59 34.93 19.90
CA ASP A 384 -20.31 34.55 19.28
C ASP A 384 -19.94 35.49 18.13
N THR A 385 -19.65 36.76 18.46
CA THR A 385 -19.33 37.79 17.46
C THR A 385 -17.96 37.60 16.81
N GLU A 386 -17.05 36.88 17.48
CA GLU A 386 -15.64 36.71 17.07
C GLU A 386 -15.34 35.29 16.57
N GLY A 387 -16.32 34.38 16.62
CA GLY A 387 -16.18 32.99 16.19
C GLY A 387 -15.38 32.12 17.17
N ASP A 388 -15.10 32.61 18.38
CA ASP A 388 -14.30 31.92 19.38
C ASP A 388 -15.03 30.69 19.95
N LEU A 389 -16.37 30.76 20.10
CA LEU A 389 -17.15 29.61 20.55
C LEU A 389 -17.11 28.49 19.51
N ALA A 390 -17.31 28.82 18.23
CA ALA A 390 -17.22 27.86 17.13
C ALA A 390 -15.83 27.20 17.04
N LYS A 391 -14.76 28.00 17.20
CA LYS A 391 -13.37 27.50 17.24
C LYS A 391 -13.15 26.54 18.43
N ALA A 392 -13.59 26.93 19.63
CA ALA A 392 -13.46 26.11 20.83
C ALA A 392 -14.22 24.78 20.71
N GLU A 393 -15.44 24.80 20.16
CA GLU A 393 -16.22 23.57 19.90
C GLU A 393 -15.56 22.66 18.87
N SER A 394 -14.97 23.23 17.82
CA SER A 394 -14.20 22.47 16.82
C SER A 394 -13.00 21.75 17.47
N ILE A 395 -12.24 22.46 18.32
CA ILE A 395 -11.12 21.87 19.07
C ILE A 395 -11.60 20.74 20.00
N LEU A 396 -12.74 20.92 20.68
CA LEU A 396 -13.33 19.87 21.53
C LEU A 396 -13.77 18.64 20.72
N LYS A 397 -14.36 18.82 19.53
CA LYS A 397 -14.71 17.72 18.62
C LYS A 397 -13.45 16.96 18.18
N ARG A 398 -12.36 17.66 17.89
CA ARG A 398 -11.06 17.06 17.58
C ARG A 398 -10.49 16.25 18.74
N PHE A 399 -10.56 16.75 19.98
CA PHE A 399 -10.16 15.98 21.15
C PHE A 399 -10.99 14.71 21.33
N LYS A 400 -12.31 14.80 21.12
CA LYS A 400 -13.18 13.63 21.16
C LYS A 400 -12.80 12.60 20.08
N ALA A 401 -12.53 13.05 18.86
CA ALA A 401 -12.10 12.19 17.77
C ALA A 401 -10.80 11.42 18.12
N ARG A 402 -9.84 12.12 18.75
CA ARG A 402 -8.59 11.50 19.24
C ARG A 402 -8.88 10.46 20.34
N ASP A 403 -9.71 10.79 21.33
CA ASP A 403 -10.07 9.82 22.38
C ASP A 403 -10.76 8.58 21.82
N ASP A 404 -11.67 8.76 20.85
CA ASP A 404 -12.41 7.67 20.23
C ASP A 404 -11.47 6.80 19.37
N LEU A 405 -10.49 7.39 18.70
CA LEU A 405 -9.42 6.67 17.99
C LEU A 405 -8.56 5.85 18.95
N VAL A 406 -8.08 6.43 20.05
CA VAL A 406 -7.29 5.73 21.06
C VAL A 406 -8.08 4.58 21.68
N LYS A 407 -9.36 4.78 22.02
CA LYS A 407 -10.24 3.71 22.50
C LYS A 407 -10.42 2.60 21.48
N ALA A 408 -10.52 2.93 20.19
CA ALA A 408 -10.63 1.93 19.13
C ALA A 408 -9.32 1.12 18.99
N MET A 409 -8.17 1.78 19.12
CA MET A 409 -6.86 1.14 19.17
C MET A 409 -6.73 0.20 20.39
N ASP A 410 -7.21 0.61 21.56
CA ASP A 410 -7.18 -0.22 22.78
C ASP A 410 -8.08 -1.45 22.66
N LYS A 411 -9.26 -1.30 22.04
CA LYS A 411 -10.17 -2.41 21.76
C LYS A 411 -9.61 -3.39 20.73
N ARG A 412 -8.71 -2.93 19.84
CA ARG A 412 -8.13 -3.72 18.74
C ARG A 412 -9.18 -4.43 17.87
N SER A 413 -10.34 -3.79 17.70
CA SER A 413 -11.41 -4.25 16.83
C SER A 413 -11.24 -3.61 15.45
N LEU A 414 -11.17 -4.44 14.40
CA LEU A 414 -11.00 -3.99 13.02
C LEU A 414 -12.10 -2.97 12.65
N GLU A 415 -13.36 -3.27 12.95
CA GLU A 415 -14.50 -2.42 12.61
C GLU A 415 -14.50 -1.08 13.36
N ASP A 416 -14.22 -1.10 14.67
CA ASP A 416 -14.19 0.13 15.47
C ASP A 416 -13.02 1.03 15.04
N LEU A 417 -11.87 0.43 14.73
CA LEU A 417 -10.67 1.14 14.28
C LEU A 417 -10.87 1.78 12.91
N GLU A 418 -11.45 1.05 11.94
CA GLU A 418 -11.79 1.60 10.62
C GLU A 418 -12.76 2.78 10.73
N LYS A 419 -13.80 2.65 11.56
CA LYS A 419 -14.78 3.73 11.78
C LYS A 419 -14.11 4.97 12.38
N ALA A 420 -13.25 4.78 13.38
CA ALA A 420 -12.55 5.90 14.03
C ALA A 420 -11.57 6.60 13.08
N ILE A 421 -10.77 5.83 12.32
CA ILE A 421 -9.87 6.38 11.30
C ILE A 421 -10.66 7.18 10.28
N ASN A 422 -11.71 6.60 9.68
CA ASN A 422 -12.52 7.27 8.67
C ASN A 422 -13.19 8.54 9.20
N PHE A 423 -13.59 8.56 10.48
CA PHE A 423 -14.11 9.76 11.11
C PHE A 423 -13.05 10.87 11.18
N VAL A 424 -11.82 10.55 11.57
CA VAL A 424 -10.70 11.51 11.59
C VAL A 424 -10.40 12.04 10.19
N LYS A 425 -10.34 11.15 9.17
CA LYS A 425 -10.10 11.52 7.76
C LYS A 425 -11.17 12.46 7.21
N LYS A 426 -12.45 12.08 7.35
CA LYS A 426 -13.59 12.83 6.80
C LYS A 426 -13.70 14.24 7.36
N ASN A 427 -13.24 14.45 8.59
CA ASN A 427 -13.26 15.76 9.25
C ASN A 427 -11.93 16.52 9.12
N GLY A 428 -10.94 16.00 8.39
CA GLY A 428 -9.64 16.66 8.19
C GLY A 428 -8.79 16.79 9.45
N TYR A 429 -8.98 15.92 10.43
CA TYR A 429 -8.28 16.00 11.72
C TYR A 429 -6.92 15.30 11.75
N GLU A 430 -6.53 14.64 10.65
CA GLU A 430 -5.35 13.78 10.59
C GLU A 430 -4.06 14.50 10.99
N ALA A 431 -3.83 15.70 10.45
CA ALA A 431 -2.61 16.48 10.69
C ALA A 431 -2.43 16.90 12.16
N HIS A 432 -3.51 16.93 12.95
CA HIS A 432 -3.44 17.27 14.37
C HIS A 432 -3.14 16.07 15.29
N MET A 433 -3.19 14.85 14.77
CA MET A 433 -2.91 13.62 15.52
C MET A 433 -2.11 12.63 14.66
N PRO A 434 -0.96 13.05 14.09
CA PRO A 434 -0.22 12.25 13.11
C PRO A 434 0.29 10.94 13.72
N GLN A 435 0.80 10.98 14.95
CA GLN A 435 1.36 9.80 15.63
C GLN A 435 0.28 8.76 15.93
N GLU A 436 -0.88 9.20 16.40
CA GLU A 436 -2.03 8.32 16.63
C GLU A 436 -2.54 7.72 15.31
N MET A 437 -2.61 8.52 14.24
CA MET A 437 -3.04 8.04 12.92
C MET A 437 -2.07 7.04 12.31
N ILE A 438 -0.76 7.27 12.40
CA ILE A 438 0.25 6.32 11.93
C ILE A 438 0.12 4.99 12.68
N LYS A 439 0.05 5.05 14.02
CA LYS A 439 -0.14 3.86 14.85
C LYS A 439 -1.44 3.13 14.53
N ALA A 440 -2.55 3.87 14.35
CA ALA A 440 -3.84 3.31 14.01
C ALA A 440 -3.85 2.65 12.61
N ASN A 441 -3.26 3.29 11.60
CA ASN A 441 -3.16 2.73 10.24
C ASN A 441 -2.29 1.46 10.22
N LYS A 442 -1.13 1.48 10.89
CA LYS A 442 -0.27 0.29 11.03
C LYS A 442 -1.02 -0.86 11.72
N MET A 443 -1.75 -0.56 12.80
CA MET A 443 -2.56 -1.56 13.51
C MET A 443 -3.69 -2.09 12.61
N LEU A 444 -4.35 -1.24 11.83
CA LEU A 444 -5.40 -1.65 10.90
C LEU A 444 -4.87 -2.64 9.86
N LEU A 445 -3.71 -2.37 9.25
CA LEU A 445 -3.07 -3.29 8.31
C LEU A 445 -2.74 -4.65 8.96
N SER A 446 -2.20 -4.64 10.19
CA SER A 446 -1.93 -5.87 10.94
C SER A 446 -3.22 -6.68 11.16
N LEU A 447 -4.31 -6.03 11.60
CA LEU A 447 -5.58 -6.70 11.85
C LEU A 447 -6.22 -7.27 10.58
N LYS A 448 -6.12 -6.55 9.44
CA LYS A 448 -6.56 -7.04 8.13
C LYS A 448 -5.76 -8.26 7.69
N ARG A 449 -4.42 -8.22 7.81
CA ARG A 449 -3.53 -9.34 7.49
C ARG A 449 -3.87 -10.57 8.33
N LEU A 450 -4.07 -10.40 9.64
CA LEU A 450 -4.48 -11.50 10.53
C LEU A 450 -5.84 -12.09 10.16
N LYS A 451 -6.82 -11.26 9.78
CA LYS A 451 -8.13 -11.72 9.31
C LYS A 451 -7.99 -12.56 8.04
N ARG A 452 -7.23 -12.08 7.05
CA ARG A 452 -6.97 -12.83 5.80
C ARG A 452 -6.33 -14.19 6.08
N LEU A 453 -5.29 -14.24 6.90
CA LEU A 453 -4.59 -15.48 7.24
C LEU A 453 -5.48 -16.50 7.97
N ARG A 454 -6.41 -16.02 8.81
CA ARG A 454 -7.43 -16.88 9.42
C ARG A 454 -8.38 -17.48 8.37
N ASP A 455 -8.86 -16.65 7.45
CA ASP A 455 -9.74 -17.09 6.36
C ASP A 455 -9.05 -18.10 5.43
N GLU A 456 -7.74 -17.92 5.16
CA GLU A 456 -6.92 -18.88 4.42
C GLU A 456 -6.85 -20.25 5.14
N ILE A 457 -6.66 -20.27 6.46
CA ILE A 457 -6.66 -21.51 7.26
C ILE A 457 -8.05 -22.18 7.28
N LEU A 458 -9.11 -21.38 7.37
CA LEU A 458 -10.48 -21.88 7.34
C LEU A 458 -10.77 -22.61 6.01
N ASN A 459 -10.37 -21.98 4.90
CA ASN A 459 -10.59 -22.46 3.53
C ASN A 459 -9.60 -23.56 3.08
N LEU A 460 -8.61 -23.89 3.91
CA LEU A 460 -7.63 -24.93 3.62
C LEU A 460 -8.32 -26.28 3.36
N LYS A 461 -7.86 -27.08 2.40
CA LYS A 461 -8.48 -28.40 2.15
C LYS A 461 -8.27 -29.32 3.36
N GLN A 462 -9.28 -30.14 3.69
CA GLN A 462 -9.14 -31.10 4.80
C GLN A 462 -8.06 -32.15 4.51
N SER A 463 -7.86 -32.51 3.24
CA SER A 463 -6.78 -33.40 2.80
C SER A 463 -5.39 -32.84 3.11
N THR A 464 -5.19 -31.52 3.02
CA THR A 464 -3.92 -30.87 3.36
C THR A 464 -3.63 -30.93 4.86
N VAL A 465 -4.66 -30.81 5.72
CA VAL A 465 -4.48 -31.04 7.16
C VAL A 465 -4.18 -32.51 7.47
N ALA A 466 -4.82 -33.43 6.72
CA ALA A 466 -4.56 -34.86 6.85
C ALA A 466 -3.13 -35.24 6.40
N GLU A 467 -2.60 -34.60 5.37
CA GLU A 467 -1.20 -34.73 4.93
C GLU A 467 -0.25 -34.37 6.08
N ILE A 468 -0.40 -33.17 6.67
CA ILE A 468 0.41 -32.75 7.82
C ILE A 468 0.33 -33.77 8.97
N ARG A 469 -0.86 -34.30 9.26
CA ARG A 469 -1.04 -35.32 10.30
C ARG A 469 -0.35 -36.64 9.95
N SER A 470 -0.32 -37.03 8.68
CA SER A 470 0.12 -38.36 8.22
C SER A 470 1.63 -38.60 8.29
N TYR A 471 2.44 -37.56 8.47
CA TYR A 471 3.89 -37.71 8.57
C TYR A 471 4.26 -38.66 9.73
N SER A 472 4.93 -39.78 9.45
CA SER A 472 5.45 -40.66 10.51
C SER A 472 6.68 -40.03 11.20
N LYS A 473 7.52 -39.36 10.41
CA LYS A 473 8.65 -38.55 10.85
C LYS A 473 8.54 -37.19 10.13
N PRO A 474 8.06 -36.14 10.80
CA PRO A 474 7.82 -34.86 10.14
C PRO A 474 9.16 -34.22 9.75
N PRO A 475 9.20 -33.49 8.63
CA PRO A 475 10.28 -32.53 8.38
C PRO A 475 10.37 -31.51 9.52
N ASP A 476 11.57 -31.03 9.81
CA ASP A 476 11.83 -30.12 10.93
C ASP A 476 11.00 -28.82 10.81
N GLN A 477 10.87 -28.31 9.59
CA GLN A 477 10.02 -27.17 9.23
C GLN A 477 8.56 -27.40 9.69
N VAL A 478 7.98 -28.54 9.30
CA VAL A 478 6.59 -28.88 9.62
C VAL A 478 6.41 -29.03 11.13
N HIS A 479 7.34 -29.71 11.81
CA HIS A 479 7.25 -29.91 13.25
C HIS A 479 7.35 -28.57 14.02
N LYS A 480 8.30 -27.70 13.68
CA LYS A 480 8.46 -26.40 14.33
C LYS A 480 7.29 -25.46 14.05
N VAL A 481 6.76 -25.45 12.83
CA VAL A 481 5.55 -24.68 12.47
C VAL A 481 4.36 -25.11 13.32
N MET A 482 4.09 -26.41 13.40
CA MET A 482 2.97 -26.90 14.19
C MET A 482 3.19 -26.67 15.70
N THR A 483 4.44 -26.76 16.16
CA THR A 483 4.80 -26.41 17.55
C THR A 483 4.48 -24.95 17.86
N GLY A 484 4.93 -24.02 17.01
CA GLY A 484 4.62 -22.59 17.17
C GLY A 484 3.10 -22.32 17.12
N THR A 485 2.40 -22.97 16.20
CA THR A 485 0.94 -22.86 16.05
C THR A 485 0.23 -23.25 17.36
N TYR A 486 0.50 -24.45 17.88
CA TYR A 486 -0.16 -24.93 19.10
C TYR A 486 0.30 -24.21 20.36
N LEU A 487 1.51 -23.68 20.39
CA LEU A 487 2.01 -22.84 21.47
C LEU A 487 1.18 -21.55 21.59
N LEU A 488 0.89 -20.90 20.45
CA LEU A 488 0.01 -19.73 20.40
C LEU A 488 -1.44 -20.06 20.77
N LEU A 489 -1.90 -21.27 20.46
CA LEU A 489 -3.23 -21.76 20.86
C LEU A 489 -3.31 -22.17 22.35
N GLY A 490 -2.22 -22.03 23.12
CA GLY A 490 -2.20 -22.22 24.58
C GLY A 490 -1.76 -23.61 25.05
N ASN A 491 -1.22 -24.46 24.17
CA ASN A 491 -0.65 -25.75 24.57
C ASN A 491 0.74 -25.58 25.21
N LYS A 492 1.12 -26.49 26.12
CA LYS A 492 2.43 -26.46 26.79
C LYS A 492 3.50 -27.03 25.86
N GLU A 493 4.63 -26.34 25.73
CA GLU A 493 5.73 -26.76 24.83
C GLU A 493 6.19 -28.21 25.06
N LYS A 494 6.22 -28.67 26.32
CA LYS A 494 6.59 -30.06 26.67
C LYS A 494 5.71 -31.12 25.99
N GLU A 495 4.44 -30.81 25.75
CA GLU A 495 3.47 -31.71 25.10
C GLU A 495 3.64 -31.71 23.56
N LEU A 496 4.34 -30.71 23.02
CA LEU A 496 4.51 -30.47 21.59
C LEU A 496 5.82 -31.05 21.02
N LEU A 497 6.78 -31.40 21.89
CA LEU A 497 8.06 -32.00 21.50
C LEU A 497 7.90 -33.39 20.87
N VAL A 498 6.90 -34.16 21.31
CA VAL A 498 6.66 -35.51 20.81
C VAL A 498 5.66 -35.46 19.66
N TRP A 499 6.11 -35.80 18.45
CA TRP A 499 5.29 -35.73 17.25
C TRP A 499 3.99 -36.55 17.34
N LYS A 500 4.02 -37.75 17.94
CA LYS A 500 2.78 -38.54 18.14
C LYS A 500 1.72 -37.80 18.94
N GLY A 501 2.13 -37.01 19.95
CA GLY A 501 1.22 -36.15 20.70
C GLY A 501 0.68 -35.01 19.83
N MET A 502 1.54 -34.40 19.02
CA MET A 502 1.14 -33.38 18.04
C MET A 502 0.13 -33.92 17.02
N GLN A 503 0.36 -35.11 16.46
CA GLN A 503 -0.56 -35.76 15.52
C GLN A 503 -1.95 -36.00 16.12
N ALA A 504 -2.01 -36.35 17.41
CA ALA A 504 -3.28 -36.49 18.12
C ALA A 504 -4.00 -35.16 18.24
N LEU A 505 -3.29 -34.05 18.49
CA LEU A 505 -3.85 -32.70 18.52
C LEU A 505 -4.36 -32.24 17.15
N ILE A 506 -3.60 -32.51 16.07
CA ILE A 506 -4.00 -32.19 14.68
C ILE A 506 -5.24 -32.98 14.28
N GLY A 507 -5.35 -34.22 14.77
CA GLY A 507 -6.46 -35.12 14.50
C GLY A 507 -7.76 -34.81 15.24
N LYS A 508 -7.78 -33.88 16.18
CA LYS A 508 -9.00 -33.50 16.90
C LYS A 508 -9.99 -32.81 15.96
N THR A 509 -11.28 -33.02 16.21
CA THR A 509 -12.40 -32.46 15.43
C THR A 509 -13.37 -31.70 16.33
N GLY A 510 -14.33 -30.98 15.73
CA GLY A 510 -15.32 -30.21 16.49
C GLY A 510 -14.71 -28.99 17.18
N LYS A 511 -15.01 -28.80 18.47
CA LYS A 511 -14.53 -27.66 19.29
C LYS A 511 -13.00 -27.63 19.41
N ASP A 512 -12.37 -28.79 19.49
CA ASP A 512 -10.92 -28.92 19.62
C ASP A 512 -10.20 -28.94 18.26
N GLY A 513 -10.93 -28.85 17.15
CA GLY A 513 -10.35 -28.91 15.81
C GLY A 513 -9.39 -27.76 15.52
N LEU A 514 -8.25 -28.06 14.90
CA LEU A 514 -7.17 -27.11 14.64
C LEU A 514 -7.67 -25.81 13.98
N LYS A 515 -8.40 -25.91 12.86
CA LYS A 515 -8.94 -24.74 12.16
C LYS A 515 -9.85 -23.89 13.05
N ARG A 516 -10.73 -24.53 13.82
CA ARG A 516 -11.67 -23.83 14.71
C ARG A 516 -10.92 -23.12 15.83
N ARG A 517 -9.93 -23.77 16.44
CA ARG A 517 -9.07 -23.14 17.47
C ARG A 517 -8.31 -21.93 16.92
N VAL A 518 -7.86 -21.98 15.67
CA VAL A 518 -7.25 -20.82 15.00
C VAL A 518 -8.26 -19.68 14.79
N MET A 519 -9.48 -19.98 14.36
CA MET A 519 -10.53 -18.96 14.18
C MET A 519 -10.98 -18.31 15.49
N GLU A 520 -11.09 -19.10 16.55
CA GLU A 520 -11.49 -18.65 17.90
C GLU A 520 -10.30 -18.08 18.70
N CYS A 521 -9.08 -18.12 18.14
CA CYS A 521 -7.88 -17.59 18.77
C CYS A 521 -7.95 -16.06 18.84
N ASP A 522 -7.99 -15.54 20.05
CA ASP A 522 -7.93 -14.12 20.35
C ASP A 522 -6.47 -13.72 20.67
N PRO A 523 -5.78 -12.98 19.78
CA PRO A 523 -4.39 -12.56 20.01
C PRO A 523 -4.25 -11.77 21.29
N ASN A 524 -5.29 -11.03 21.73
CA ASN A 524 -5.28 -10.22 22.94
C ASN A 524 -5.08 -11.03 24.22
N LYS A 525 -5.37 -12.33 24.19
CA LYS A 525 -5.25 -13.24 25.34
C LYS A 525 -3.96 -14.05 25.34
N ILE A 526 -3.16 -13.96 24.27
CA ILE A 526 -1.88 -14.67 24.17
C ILE A 526 -0.83 -13.91 24.99
N ALA A 527 -0.08 -14.63 25.83
CA ALA A 527 1.03 -14.09 26.61
C ALA A 527 2.28 -13.86 25.74
N LEU A 528 3.14 -12.92 26.17
CA LEU A 528 4.36 -12.56 25.43
C LEU A 528 5.32 -13.74 25.23
N LYS A 529 5.55 -14.55 26.27
CA LYS A 529 6.52 -15.66 26.24
C LYS A 529 6.21 -16.70 25.13
N PRO A 530 4.97 -17.23 24.99
CA PRO A 530 4.59 -18.05 23.84
C PRO A 530 4.89 -17.41 22.49
N ALA A 531 4.64 -16.11 22.32
CA ALA A 531 4.86 -15.42 21.06
C ALA A 531 6.36 -15.29 20.72
N GLU A 532 7.18 -14.83 21.66
CA GLU A 532 8.64 -14.77 21.50
C GLU A 532 9.24 -16.14 21.18
N ARG A 533 8.76 -17.18 21.88
CA ARG A 533 9.21 -18.55 21.64
C ARG A 533 8.81 -19.03 20.25
N THR A 534 7.59 -18.73 19.80
CA THR A 534 7.17 -19.05 18.42
C THR A 534 8.05 -18.34 17.39
N ILE A 535 8.36 -17.05 17.56
CA ILE A 535 9.28 -16.35 16.66
C ILE A 535 10.66 -17.00 16.65
N ALA A 536 11.22 -17.32 17.81
CA ALA A 536 12.52 -18.00 17.90
C ALA A 536 12.54 -19.39 17.25
N LEU A 537 11.40 -20.09 17.21
CA LEU A 537 11.28 -21.38 16.53
C LEU A 537 11.17 -21.24 15.00
N LEU A 538 10.49 -20.17 14.54
CA LEU A 538 10.15 -19.99 13.13
C LEU A 538 11.16 -19.12 12.37
N SER A 539 11.90 -18.25 13.02
CA SER A 539 12.88 -17.33 12.39
C SER A 539 14.05 -18.03 11.69
N VAL A 540 14.22 -19.34 11.92
CA VAL A 540 15.21 -20.19 11.27
C VAL A 540 14.82 -20.48 9.80
N PHE A 541 13.56 -20.27 9.45
CA PHE A 541 13.02 -20.56 8.12
C PHE A 541 12.45 -19.32 7.47
N ASP A 542 12.52 -19.26 6.16
CA ASP A 542 11.69 -18.36 5.37
C ASP A 542 10.39 -19.07 4.92
N LEU A 543 9.43 -18.30 4.40
CA LEU A 543 8.13 -18.81 3.96
C LEU A 543 8.26 -19.80 2.78
N GLU A 544 9.26 -19.61 1.91
CA GLU A 544 9.44 -20.37 0.68
C GLU A 544 9.98 -21.77 0.98
N GLN A 545 10.98 -21.87 1.85
CA GLN A 545 11.51 -23.11 2.40
C GLN A 545 10.42 -23.98 3.04
N VAL A 546 9.49 -23.36 3.79
CA VAL A 546 8.38 -24.11 4.40
C VAL A 546 7.39 -24.57 3.32
N ARG A 547 7.11 -23.72 2.33
CA ARG A 547 6.18 -24.01 1.23
C ARG A 547 6.66 -25.16 0.34
N ASP A 548 7.95 -25.22 0.06
CA ASP A 548 8.57 -26.29 -0.73
C ASP A 548 8.45 -27.66 -0.05
N VAL A 549 8.43 -27.67 1.28
CA VAL A 549 8.26 -28.90 2.08
C VAL A 549 6.79 -29.26 2.26
N SER A 550 5.94 -28.29 2.61
CA SER A 550 4.50 -28.51 2.75
C SER A 550 3.72 -27.21 2.56
N ALA A 551 2.90 -27.18 1.51
CA ALA A 551 1.98 -26.08 1.25
C ALA A 551 0.99 -25.85 2.41
N GLY A 552 0.60 -26.92 3.12
CA GLY A 552 -0.23 -26.83 4.32
C GLY A 552 0.47 -26.12 5.47
N ALA A 553 1.71 -26.53 5.75
CA ALA A 553 2.50 -25.93 6.81
C ALA A 553 2.80 -24.44 6.54
N ALA A 554 3.01 -24.05 5.29
CA ALA A 554 3.28 -22.65 4.94
C ALA A 554 2.17 -21.68 5.36
N VAL A 555 0.90 -22.10 5.26
CA VAL A 555 -0.24 -21.27 5.69
C VAL A 555 -0.22 -21.09 7.22
N PHE A 556 0.06 -22.17 7.97
CA PHE A 556 0.20 -22.09 9.44
C PHE A 556 1.45 -21.31 9.88
N PHE A 557 2.55 -21.37 9.10
CA PHE A 557 3.74 -20.57 9.34
C PHE A 557 3.44 -19.08 9.22
N ALA A 558 2.77 -18.67 8.13
CA ALA A 558 2.41 -17.27 7.91
C ALA A 558 1.49 -16.75 9.03
N TRP A 559 0.46 -17.52 9.39
CA TRP A 559 -0.44 -17.18 10.48
C TRP A 559 0.26 -17.11 11.84
N SER A 560 1.10 -18.10 12.17
CA SER A 560 1.78 -18.16 13.47
C SER A 560 2.77 -17.03 13.63
N THR A 561 3.53 -16.72 12.58
CA THR A 561 4.48 -15.61 12.57
C THR A 561 3.75 -14.29 12.75
N ALA A 562 2.73 -14.00 11.92
CA ALA A 562 1.96 -12.76 12.01
C ALA A 562 1.25 -12.60 13.37
N THR A 563 0.70 -13.68 13.93
CA THR A 563 0.04 -13.66 15.24
C THR A 563 1.04 -13.40 16.36
N ALA A 564 2.23 -14.02 16.31
CA ALA A 564 3.26 -13.79 17.31
C ALA A 564 3.84 -12.36 17.23
N GLU A 565 4.10 -11.85 16.03
CA GLU A 565 4.52 -10.47 15.78
C GLU A 565 3.50 -9.46 16.35
N ASP A 566 2.20 -9.68 16.10
CA ASP A 566 1.13 -8.80 16.60
C ASP A 566 1.07 -8.77 18.13
N VAL A 567 1.28 -9.92 18.79
CA VAL A 567 1.35 -10.01 20.26
C VAL A 567 2.56 -9.26 20.81
N ILE A 568 3.72 -9.40 20.19
CA ILE A 568 4.96 -8.69 20.59
C ILE A 568 4.79 -7.18 20.42
N GLU A 569 4.30 -6.75 19.25
CA GLU A 569 4.06 -5.33 18.96
C GLU A 569 3.02 -4.73 19.92
N ARG A 570 1.98 -5.48 20.30
CA ARG A 570 1.00 -5.04 21.31
C ARG A 570 1.67 -4.79 22.67
N GLU A 571 2.50 -5.72 23.14
CA GLU A 571 3.18 -5.57 24.43
C GLU A 571 4.20 -4.44 24.40
N ARG A 572 4.89 -4.26 23.27
CA ARG A 572 5.73 -3.08 23.01
C ARG A 572 4.92 -1.79 23.10
N GLN A 573 3.76 -1.71 22.45
CA GLN A 573 2.88 -0.54 22.50
C GLN A 573 2.35 -0.26 23.92
N LYS A 574 2.06 -1.30 24.72
CA LYS A 574 1.70 -1.13 26.14
C LYS A 574 2.87 -0.61 26.97
N ALA A 575 4.09 -1.11 26.73
CA ALA A 575 5.30 -0.65 27.40
C ALA A 575 5.61 0.83 27.05
N GLU A 576 5.48 1.19 25.78
CA GLU A 576 5.57 2.58 25.31
C GLU A 576 4.41 3.46 25.81
N GLY A 577 3.26 2.85 26.12
CA GLY A 577 2.02 3.49 26.56
C GLY A 577 1.93 3.83 28.06
N ILE A 578 2.93 3.49 28.87
CA ILE A 578 3.04 3.99 30.26
C ILE A 578 3.69 5.38 30.23
N THR A 579 2.88 6.41 29.93
CA THR A 579 2.75 7.69 30.66
C THR A 579 1.93 8.75 29.89
N PRO A 580 0.64 8.92 30.23
CA PRO A 580 -0.08 10.18 30.04
C PRO A 580 -0.24 10.96 31.35
N THR A 581 0.78 10.98 32.21
CA THR A 581 0.73 11.70 33.50
C THR A 581 2.04 12.34 33.95
N GLN A 582 2.83 12.95 33.07
CA GLN A 582 3.87 13.92 33.47
C GLN A 582 4.00 15.14 32.54
N LEU A 583 2.90 15.59 31.92
CA LEU A 583 2.79 16.99 31.47
C LEU A 583 2.28 17.86 32.64
N GLN A 584 3.03 17.86 33.73
CA GLN A 584 2.99 18.95 34.70
C GLN A 584 4.42 19.31 35.12
N LYS A 585 4.82 20.50 34.66
CA LYS A 585 5.94 21.33 35.12
C LYS A 585 7.36 20.92 34.70
N GLY A 586 7.98 21.85 33.96
CA GLY A 586 9.41 22.14 34.07
C GLY A 586 10.19 22.00 32.78
N HIS A 587 10.59 23.13 32.20
CA HIS A 587 11.72 23.19 31.29
C HIS A 587 12.91 22.38 31.83
N LYS A 588 13.39 21.41 31.06
CA LYS A 588 14.78 20.98 31.14
C LYS A 588 15.36 20.93 29.74
N THR A 589 16.31 21.81 29.50
CA THR A 589 17.18 21.87 28.34
C THR A 589 17.93 20.55 28.21
N ILE A 590 17.69 19.80 27.13
CA ILE A 590 18.49 18.63 26.78
C ILE A 590 19.67 19.15 25.96
N LYS A 591 20.87 19.09 26.53
CA LYS A 591 22.12 19.30 25.79
C LYS A 591 22.45 18.02 25.04
N THR A 592 22.40 18.07 23.72
CA THR A 592 22.90 17.01 22.84
C THR A 592 24.36 17.29 22.53
N GLU A 593 25.28 16.52 23.11
CA GLU A 593 26.64 16.41 22.57
C GLU A 593 26.67 15.26 21.57
N MET A 594 26.97 15.59 20.32
CA MET A 594 27.25 14.61 19.26
C MET A 594 28.65 14.05 19.46
N LYS A 595 28.76 12.74 19.69
CA LYS A 595 29.93 11.97 19.28
C LYS A 595 29.47 10.76 18.48
N SER A 596 30.12 10.61 17.33
CA SER A 596 29.87 9.64 16.27
C SER A 596 29.96 8.18 16.72
N GLY A 597 29.04 7.36 16.19
CA GLY A 597 29.22 5.91 16.09
C GLY A 597 28.68 5.11 17.27
N ASN A 598 27.59 4.38 17.01
CA ASN A 598 26.94 3.35 17.83
C ASN A 598 25.98 3.84 18.94
N ILE A 599 24.68 3.71 18.65
CA ILE A 599 23.60 3.77 19.63
C ILE A 599 23.45 2.36 20.23
N THR A 600 24.00 2.18 21.43
CA THR A 600 23.58 1.11 22.35
C THR A 600 22.74 1.78 23.43
N ILE A 601 21.43 1.52 23.45
CA ILE A 601 20.57 1.92 24.57
C ILE A 601 20.55 0.77 25.56
N THR A 602 21.21 0.97 26.69
CA THR A 602 21.03 0.13 27.88
C THR A 602 20.01 0.85 28.78
N ILE A 603 18.98 0.12 29.22
CA ILE A 603 17.88 0.60 30.07
C ILE A 603 18.41 1.13 31.40
#